data_AF-A0A382Z6V5-F1
#
_entry.id   AF-A0A382Z6V5-F1
#
_cell.length_a   1.000
_cell.length_b   1.000
_cell.length_c   1.000
_cell.angle_alpha   90.00
_cell.angle_beta   90.00
_cell.angle_gamma   90.00
#
_symmetry.space_group_name_H-M   'P 1'
#
loop_
_entity.id
_entity.type
_entity.pdbx_description
1 polymer ?
#
loop_
_entity_poly.entity_id
_entity_poly.type
_entity_poly.pdbx_seq_one_letter_code
_entity_poly.pdbx_strand_id
1 'polypeptide(L)' 'MIFITIIDRMGRIIKNLVSNQQNAGYKSIQWNATNNQGQPVSAGVYLYSIEAGEF' A
#
# COMPACT_ATOMS: atom_id res chain seq x y z
N MET A 1 7.85 -12.77 -0.59
CA MET A 1 6.98 -11.79 -1.30
C MET A 1 6.55 -10.74 -0.27
N ILE A 2 6.43 -9.46 -0.64
CA ILE A 2 5.89 -8.40 0.23
C ILE A 2 4.72 -7.72 -0.47
N PHE A 3 3.60 -7.56 0.23
CA PHE A 3 2.46 -6.75 -0.20
C PHE A 3 2.25 -5.60 0.76
N ILE A 4 2.21 -4.37 0.23
CA ILE A 4 1.82 -3.19 0.99
C ILE A 4 0.56 -2.63 0.33
N THR A 5 -0.54 -2.62 1.08
CA THR A 5 -1.84 -2.19 0.57
C THR A 5 -2.35 -0.98 1.33
N ILE A 6 -2.77 0.06 0.61
CA ILE A 6 -3.43 1.24 1.16
C ILE A 6 -4.94 1.01 1.12
N ILE A 7 -5.60 1.24 2.25
CA ILE A 7 -7.01 0.93 2.49
C ILE A 7 -7.68 2.17 3.07
N ASP A 8 -8.92 2.45 2.66
CA ASP A 8 -9.71 3.51 3.27
C ASP A 8 -10.46 3.06 4.53
N ARG A 9 -11.18 4.00 5.14
CA ARG A 9 -11.94 3.78 6.38
C ARG A 9 -13.06 2.73 6.25
N MET A 10 -13.50 2.43 5.03
CA MET A 10 -14.53 1.42 4.75
C MET A 10 -13.91 0.05 4.44
N GLY A 11 -12.59 -0.10 4.52
CA GLY A 11 -11.92 -1.35 4.18
C GLY A 11 -11.68 -1.53 2.68
N ARG A 12 -11.93 -0.52 1.85
CA ARG A 12 -11.72 -0.63 0.39
C ARG A 12 -10.25 -0.48 0.05
N ILE A 13 -9.74 -1.39 -0.78
CA ILE A 13 -8.37 -1.30 -1.31
C ILE A 13 -8.28 -0.12 -2.28
N ILE A 14 -7.43 0.84 -1.94
CA ILE A 14 -7.16 2.02 -2.76
C ILE A 14 -5.97 1.79 -3.68
N LYS A 15 -4.89 1.23 -3.13
CA LYS A 15 -3.66 0.97 -3.88
C LYS A 15 -2.90 -0.23 -3.35
N ASN A 16 -2.39 -1.06 -4.25
CA ASN A 16 -1.33 -2.01 -3.94
C ASN A 16 -0.01 -1.28 -4.19
N LEU A 17 0.54 -0.69 -3.13
CA LEU A 17 1.71 0.18 -3.19
C LEU A 17 2.99 -0.61 -3.49
N VAL A 18 3.09 -1.82 -2.94
CA VAL A 18 4.18 -2.77 -3.19
C VAL A 18 3.56 -4.16 -3.37
N SER A 19 4.06 -4.91 -4.35
CA SER A 19 3.60 -6.27 -4.66
C SER A 19 4.74 -7.06 -5.33
N ASN A 20 5.89 -7.12 -4.68
CA ASN A 20 7.09 -7.78 -5.21
C ASN A 20 7.97 -8.35 -4.09
N GLN A 21 9.00 -9.12 -4.48
CA GLN A 21 10.03 -9.55 -3.55
C GLN A 21 10.89 -8.36 -3.12
N GLN A 22 11.23 -8.31 -1.84
CA GLN A 22 12.11 -7.31 -1.26
C GLN A 22 13.19 -8.01 -0.45
N ASN A 23 14.43 -7.53 -0.54
CA ASN A 23 15.51 -7.98 0.32
C ASN A 23 15.31 -7.46 1.74
N ALA A 24 15.85 -8.19 2.72
CA ALA A 24 15.84 -7.78 4.11
C ALA A 24 16.53 -6.41 4.34
N GLY A 25 16.10 -5.72 5.38
CA GLY A 25 16.62 -4.41 5.78
C GLY A 25 15.54 -3.33 5.81
N TYR A 26 15.92 -2.14 6.26
CA TYR A 26 15.02 -1.00 6.37
C TYR A 26 14.71 -0.42 4.99
N LYS A 27 13.43 -0.12 4.74
CA LYS A 27 12.92 0.49 3.51
C LYS A 27 12.01 1.66 3.87
N SER A 28 11.95 2.66 3.00
CA SER A 28 11.01 3.77 3.09
C SER A 28 10.32 3.96 1.75
N ILE A 29 9.02 4.22 1.79
CA ILE A 29 8.22 4.52 0.60
C ILE A 29 7.19 5.58 0.95
N GLN A 30 7.03 6.55 0.06
CA GLN A 30 5.98 7.56 0.16
C GLN A 30 4.89 7.26 -0.86
N TRP A 31 3.66 7.15 -0.39
CA TRP A 31 2.51 7.09 -1.28
C TRP A 31 2.12 8.51 -1.73
N ASN A 32 1.88 8.68 -3.03
CA ASN A 32 1.57 9.96 -3.67
C ASN A 32 0.06 10.28 -3.74
N ALA A 33 -0.76 9.69 -2.85
CA ALA A 33 -2.21 9.89 -2.81
C ALA A 33 -2.94 9.55 -4.14
N THR A 34 -2.51 8.50 -4.84
CA THR A 34 -3.19 7.97 -6.04
C THR A 34 -3.72 6.55 -5.85
N ASN A 35 -4.72 6.14 -6.62
CA ASN A 35 -5.17 4.75 -6.68
C ASN A 35 -4.28 3.90 -7.62
N ASN A 36 -4.68 2.65 -7.88
CA ASN A 36 -3.98 1.75 -8.82
C ASN A 36 -3.99 2.24 -10.28
N GLN A 37 -4.97 3.06 -10.65
CA GLN A 37 -5.08 3.69 -11.98
C GLN A 37 -4.27 4.99 -12.08
N GLY A 38 -3.53 5.37 -11.03
CA GLY A 38 -2.77 6.61 -10.97
C GLY A 38 -3.62 7.87 -10.76
N GLN A 39 -4.92 7.71 -10.50
CA GLN A 39 -5.82 8.84 -10.26
C GLN A 39 -5.70 9.34 -8.82
N PRO A 40 -5.70 10.66 -8.58
CA PRO A 40 -5.73 11.21 -7.23
C PRO A 40 -6.94 10.70 -6.44
N VAL A 41 -6.75 10.49 -5.14
CA VAL A 41 -7.85 10.17 -4.22
C VAL A 41 -8.16 11.34 -3.30
N SER A 42 -9.36 11.34 -2.71
CA SER A 42 -9.80 12.41 -1.83
C SER A 42 -8.92 12.53 -0.58
N ALA A 43 -8.82 13.74 -0.03
CA ALA A 43 -8.18 13.96 1.26
C ALA A 43 -8.88 13.16 2.36
N GLY A 44 -8.11 12.57 3.27
CA GLY A 44 -8.64 11.76 4.35
C GLY A 44 -7.59 10.91 5.03
N VAL A 45 -8.03 10.13 6.02
CA VAL A 45 -7.20 9.15 6.71
C VAL A 45 -7.27 7.83 5.95
N TYR A 46 -6.10 7.26 5.70
CA TYR A 46 -5.92 5.95 5.08
C TYR A 46 -5.08 5.07 6.01
N LEU A 47 -5.35 3.78 5.96
CA LEU A 47 -4.58 2.76 6.65
C LEU A 47 -3.69 2.04 5.65
N TYR A 48 -2.58 1.49 6.11
CA TYR A 48 -1.79 0.57 5.32
C TYR A 48 -1.74 -0.80 6.01
N SER A 49 -1.69 -1.86 5.21
CA SER A 49 -1.39 -3.21 5.65
C SER A 49 -0.08 -3.65 5.02
N ILE A 50 0.74 -4.39 5.76
CA ILE A 50 1.96 -5.03 5.27
C ILE A 50 1.81 -6.54 5.50
N GLU A 51 1.85 -7.29 4.42
CA GLU A 51 1.91 -8.75 4.43
C GLU A 51 3.29 -9.17 3.91
N ALA A 52 3.98 -10.00 4.67
CA ALA A 52 5.35 -10.40 4.37
C ALA A 52 5.52 -11.90 4.61
N GLY A 53 6.00 -12.63 3.59
CA GLY A 53 6.16 -14.09 3.67
C GLY A 53 4.98 -14.85 3.06
N GLU A 54 4.97 -16.16 3.29
CA GLU A 54 3.82 -17.04 3.02
C GLU A 54 3.43 -17.63 4.37
N PHE A 55 2.21 -17.34 4.84
CA PHE A 55 1.66 -17.87 6.09
C PHE A 55 0.28 -18.47 5.82
#